data_AF-A0A022Q7I6-F1
#
_entry.id   AF-A0A022Q7I6-F1
#
_cell.length_a   1.000
_cell.length_b   1.000
_cell.length_c   1.000
_cell.angle_alpha   90.00
_cell.angle_beta   90.00
_cell.angle_gamma   90.00
#
_symmetry.space_group_name_H-M   'P 1'
#
loop_
_entity.id
_entity.type
_entity.pdbx_description
1 polymer ?
#
loop_
_entity_poly.entity_id
_entity_poly.type
_entity_poly.pdbx_seq_one_letter_code
_entity_poly.pdbx_strand_id
1 'polypeptide(L)' 'MYGWGKQGHIITCKIAENFLTKDALASVKALLPGSAEGELASVCSWPDEIRRSAHNRWSGPLHYIDTPDFRYNYQYC' A
#
# COMPACT_ATOMS: atom_id res chain seq x y z
N MET A 1 -1.65 5.58 -16.57
CA MET A 1 -1.27 5.50 -15.15
C MET A 1 -0.10 4.53 -15.02
N TYR A 2 1.11 5.03 -14.80
CA TYR A 2 2.32 4.22 -14.57
C TYR A 2 2.57 4.07 -13.05
N GLY A 3 1.53 3.69 -12.31
CA GLY A 3 1.65 3.40 -10.88
C GLY A 3 2.25 2.01 -10.65
N TRP A 4 2.61 1.72 -9.40
CA TRP A 4 3.03 0.36 -9.03
C TRP A 4 1.85 -0.61 -9.20
N GLY A 5 2.04 -1.66 -10.00
CA GLY A 5 1.16 -2.82 -9.97
C GLY A 5 1.46 -3.73 -8.77
N LYS A 6 0.83 -4.91 -8.72
CA LYS A 6 1.02 -5.90 -7.65
C LYS A 6 2.49 -6.15 -7.29
N GLN A 7 3.36 -6.31 -8.29
CA GLN A 7 4.79 -6.56 -8.06
C GLN A 7 5.50 -5.37 -7.40
N GLY A 8 5.16 -4.14 -7.77
CA GLY A 8 5.75 -2.94 -7.15
C GLY A 8 5.39 -2.83 -5.66
N HIS A 9 4.14 -3.13 -5.31
CA HIS A 9 3.70 -3.19 -3.92
C HIS A 9 4.44 -4.28 -3.12
N ILE A 10 4.54 -5.49 -3.68
CA ILE A 10 5.28 -6.61 -3.05
C ILE A 10 6.74 -6.22 -2.80
N ILE A 11 7.43 -5.70 -3.81
CA ILE A 11 8.86 -5.34 -3.71
C ILE A 11 9.06 -4.24 -2.66
N THR A 12 8.23 -3.18 -2.70
CA THR A 12 8.33 -2.07 -1.73
C THR A 12 8.18 -2.57 -0.30
N CYS A 13 7.20 -3.43 -0.04
CA CYS A 13 7.00 -3.99 1.29
C CYS A 13 8.10 -4.96 1.73
N LYS A 14 8.63 -5.79 0.81
CA LYS A 14 9.79 -6.65 1.12
C LYS A 14 11.01 -5.82 1.52
N ILE A 15 11.25 -4.71 0.82
CA ILE A 15 12.32 -3.78 1.19
C ILE A 15 12.03 -3.21 2.58
N ALA A 16 10.84 -2.64 2.80
CA ALA A 16 10.47 -1.99 4.06
C ALA A 16 10.61 -2.92 5.28
N GLU A 17 10.18 -4.20 5.16
CA GLU A 17 10.22 -5.17 6.25
C GLU A 17 11.64 -5.40 6.80
N ASN A 18 12.66 -5.33 5.93
CA ASN A 18 14.07 -5.45 6.33
C ASN A 18 14.61 -4.23 7.12
N PHE A 19 13.91 -3.09 7.07
CA PHE A 19 14.30 -1.86 7.76
C PHE A 19 13.44 -1.57 8.99
N LEU A 20 12.48 -2.43 9.32
CA LEU A 20 11.68 -2.27 10.54
C LEU A 20 12.54 -2.51 11.79
N THR A 21 12.27 -1.74 12.83
CA THR A 21 12.78 -2.07 14.17
C THR A 21 12.17 -3.39 14.65
N LYS A 22 12.80 -4.03 15.64
CA LYS A 22 12.29 -5.28 16.20
C LYS A 22 10.85 -5.14 16.72
N ASP A 23 10.56 -4.03 17.40
CA ASP A 23 9.23 -3.76 17.94
C ASP A 23 8.20 -3.54 16.83
N ALA A 24 8.55 -2.77 15.78
CA ALA A 24 7.67 -2.55 14.64
C ALA A 24 7.39 -3.85 13.87
N LEU A 25 8.41 -4.69 13.66
CA LEU A 25 8.24 -5.99 13.01
C LEU A 25 7.34 -6.92 13.84
N ALA A 26 7.50 -6.93 15.16
CA ALA A 26 6.65 -7.71 16.05
C ALA A 26 5.18 -7.24 15.98
N SER A 27 4.94 -5.92 15.99
CA SER A 27 3.60 -5.36 15.83
C SER A 27 2.99 -5.69 14.47
N VAL A 28 3.75 -5.56 13.38
CA VAL A 28 3.28 -5.93 12.04
C VAL A 28 2.86 -7.40 12.01
N LYS A 29 3.72 -8.31 12.48
CA LYS A 29 3.42 -9.75 12.51
C LYS A 29 2.20 -10.11 13.36
N ALA A 30 1.95 -9.37 14.45
CA ALA A 30 0.77 -9.56 15.28
C ALA A 30 -0.54 -9.10 14.60
N LEU A 31 -0.47 -8.14 13.68
CA LEU A 31 -1.63 -7.62 12.94
C LEU A 31 -1.94 -8.39 11.66
N LEU A 32 -0.95 -9.11 11.11
CA LEU A 32 -1.12 -9.83 9.85
C LEU A 32 -2.11 -11.00 10.02
N PRO A 33 -2.99 -11.24 9.02
CA PRO A 33 -3.85 -12.42 9.02
C PRO A 33 -2.99 -13.68 8.85
N GLY A 34 -3.50 -14.83 9.31
CA GLY A 34 -2.78 -16.11 9.17
C GLY A 34 -2.42 -16.46 7.71
N SER A 35 -3.24 -16.03 6.75
CA SER A 35 -2.98 -16.22 5.30
C SER A 35 -1.75 -15.48 4.78
N ALA A 36 -1.21 -14.52 5.54
CA ALA A 36 -0.01 -13.78 5.19
C ALA A 36 1.28 -14.53 5.55
N GLU A 37 1.18 -15.61 6.35
CA GLU A 37 2.32 -16.42 6.81
C GLU A 37 3.44 -15.59 7.46
N GLY A 38 3.07 -14.45 8.06
CA GLY A 38 4.00 -13.52 8.71
C GLY A 38 4.79 -12.62 7.77
N GLU A 39 4.52 -12.63 6.46
CA GLU A 39 5.13 -11.72 5.47
C GLU A 39 4.22 -10.53 5.16
N LEU A 40 4.70 -9.31 5.40
CA LEU A 40 3.94 -8.09 5.08
C LEU A 40 3.66 -7.98 3.58
N ALA A 41 4.63 -8.36 2.76
CA ALA A 41 4.54 -8.24 1.31
C ALA A 41 3.38 -9.06 0.69
N SER A 42 2.94 -10.13 1.35
CA SER A 42 1.83 -10.98 0.88
C SER A 42 0.48 -10.22 0.81
N VAL A 43 0.31 -9.18 1.63
CA VAL A 43 -0.93 -8.40 1.72
C VAL A 43 -0.81 -6.99 1.12
N CYS A 44 0.36 -6.59 0.63
CA CYS A 44 0.57 -5.20 0.21
C CYS A 44 -0.18 -4.77 -1.06
N SER A 45 -0.68 -5.71 -1.87
CA SER A 45 -1.58 -5.40 -2.98
C SER A 45 -3.07 -5.42 -2.61
N TRP A 46 -3.42 -5.82 -1.38
CA TRP A 46 -4.80 -5.95 -0.93
C TRP A 46 -5.64 -4.67 -1.11
N PRO A 47 -5.13 -3.44 -0.83
CA PRO A 47 -5.90 -2.21 -1.06
C PRO A 47 -6.36 -2.04 -2.51
N ASP A 48 -5.53 -2.46 -3.46
CA ASP A 48 -5.81 -2.38 -4.90
C ASP A 48 -6.90 -3.36 -5.37
N GLU A 49 -7.09 -4.44 -4.62
CA GLU A 49 -8.13 -5.44 -4.82
C GLU A 49 -9.45 -4.93 -4.23
N ILE A 50 -9.44 -4.49 -2.96
CA ILE A 50 -10.68 -4.10 -2.27
C ILE A 50 -11.29 -2.81 -2.79
N ARG A 51 -10.50 -1.85 -3.30
CA ARG A 51 -11.04 -0.57 -3.84
C ARG A 51 -12.00 -0.76 -5.02
N ARG A 52 -12.02 -1.96 -5.61
CA ARG A 52 -12.94 -2.34 -6.71
C ARG A 52 -14.29 -2.83 -6.20
N SER A 53 -14.39 -3.18 -4.92
CA SER A 53 -15.64 -3.60 -4.29
C SER A 53 -16.56 -2.41 -4.03
N ALA A 54 -17.88 -2.61 -4.09
CA ALA A 54 -18.86 -1.55 -3.86
C ALA A 54 -18.69 -0.91 -2.46
N HIS A 55 -18.49 -1.73 -1.43
CA HIS A 55 -18.35 -1.27 -0.04
C HIS A 55 -17.08 -0.46 0.22
N ASN A 56 -15.99 -0.75 -0.50
CA ASN A 56 -14.70 -0.07 -0.30
C ASN A 56 -14.35 0.90 -1.43
N ARG A 57 -15.31 1.24 -2.29
CA ARG A 57 -15.06 2.13 -3.44
C ARG A 57 -14.53 3.50 -3.02
N TRP A 58 -14.90 3.94 -1.82
CA TRP A 58 -14.44 5.19 -1.20
C TRP A 58 -12.92 5.26 -1.03
N SER A 59 -12.21 4.13 -0.95
CA SER A 59 -10.75 4.13 -0.78
C SER A 59 -10.00 4.40 -2.09
N GLY A 60 -10.68 4.32 -3.24
CA GLY A 60 -10.06 4.50 -4.56
C GLY A 60 -9.26 5.80 -4.70
N PRO A 61 -9.83 6.98 -4.35
CA PRO A 61 -9.12 8.26 -4.38
C PRO A 61 -7.91 8.35 -3.45
N LEU A 62 -7.75 7.46 -2.46
CA LEU A 62 -6.57 7.47 -1.57
C LEU A 62 -5.29 6.96 -2.26
N HIS A 63 -5.40 6.35 -3.44
CA HIS A 63 -4.28 5.77 -4.17
C HIS A 63 -3.51 6.78 -5.04
N TYR A 64 -4.02 8.00 -5.19
CA TYR A 64 -3.43 9.00 -6.07
C TYR A 64 -3.70 10.42 -5.55
N ILE A 65 -2.96 11.35 -6.13
CA ILE A 65 -3.19 12.78 -5.98
C ILE A 65 -3.29 13.33 -7.39
N ASP A 66 -4.42 13.95 -7.71
CA ASP A 66 -4.59 14.67 -8.96
C ASP A 66 -4.03 16.09 -8.78
N THR A 67 -3.10 16.48 -9.66
CA THR A 67 -2.55 17.83 -9.70
C THR A 67 -3.05 18.55 -10.94
N PRO A 68 -3.23 19.88 -10.92
CA PRO A 68 -3.69 20.61 -12.09
C PRO A 68 -2.73 20.44 -13.28
N ASP A 69 -3.30 20.27 -14.46
CA ASP A 69 -2.53 20.14 -15.70
C ASP A 69 -1.56 21.31 -15.86
N PHE A 70 -0.34 20.99 -16.34
CA PHE A 70 0.73 21.96 -16.64
C PHE A 70 1.23 22.81 -15.46
N ARG A 71 0.86 22.48 -14.22
CA ARG A 71 1.35 23.20 -13.03
C ARG A 71 2.59 22.57 -12.39
N TYR A 72 2.96 21.33 -12.76
CA TYR A 72 4.19 20.61 -12.37
C TYR A 72 4.58 20.72 -10.88
N ASN A 73 3.60 20.97 -10.01
CA ASN A 73 3.81 21.13 -8.59
C ASN A 73 2.68 20.43 -7.84
N TYR A 74 3.00 20.02 -6.62
CA TYR A 74 2.03 19.57 -5.65
C TYR A 74 1.84 20.67 -4.62
N GLN A 75 0.59 21.04 -4.36
CA GLN A 75 0.22 21.97 -3.30
C GLN A 75 -0.70 21.24 -2.34
N TYR A 76 -0.23 21.09 -1.11
CA TYR A 76 -1.07 20.68 0.02
C TYR A 76 -1.81 21.94 0.51
N CYS A 77 -3.13 21.83 0.65
CA CYS A 77 -3.98 22.92 1.13
C CYS A 77 -3.80 23.16 2.63
#